data_AF-A0A3E2TI35-F1
#
_entry.id   AF-A0A3E2TI35-F1
#
_cell.length_a   1.000
_cell.length_b   1.000
_cell.length_c   1.000
_cell.angle_alpha   90.00
_cell.angle_beta   90.00
_cell.angle_gamma   90.00
#
_symmetry.space_group_name_H-M   'P 1'
#
loop_
_entity.id
_entity.type
_entity.pdbx_description
1 polymer ?
#
loop_
_entity_poly.entity_id
_entity_poly.type
_entity_poly.pdbx_seq_one_letter_code
_entity_poly.pdbx_strand_id
1 'polypeptide(L)'
;MEESKKSSGFSKNNQNKKLTKEELIKLESKPRNKARERFRLILPIIAGLLAIFEYVYLPDHSPSAQKTNLYNGFLWILLGIYGIALVISFKKESLRERLVYRSPFYTFVFILLITYDVLTLKTAKLDLPYFPWIDLIFNSMKEDQSFLVESVLSSLKLLFTGYFIGAGLGIVTGILAGYFDKVNYWVDPFLKLLGPIPTTTWIPVVMVLAINLFQGAIFIISLGVWFSTTLATITGIHNVDPAYYEAAQTLGATNSELVRKIAIKSATPNIFQGLIAGMSAACNALIVAEMLGVESGLGWYITWKSSWADYSAMYGAIILLAITFILVNIIIKKISKNALKWRSGGAVR
;
A
#
# COMPACT_ATOMS: atom_id res chain seq x y z
N MET A 1 -54.83 -20.76 -28.01
CA MET A 1 -54.24 -20.39 -29.32
C MET A 1 -54.17 -18.86 -29.47
N GLU A 2 -53.62 -18.15 -28.48
CA GLU A 2 -53.59 -16.68 -28.52
C GLU A 2 -52.38 -16.07 -27.78
N GLU A 3 -51.23 -16.76 -27.81
CA GLU A 3 -49.98 -16.28 -27.19
C GLU A 3 -48.80 -16.14 -28.17
N SER A 4 -48.97 -16.41 -29.47
CA SER A 4 -47.86 -16.43 -30.43
C SER A 4 -47.72 -15.19 -31.32
N LYS A 5 -48.17 -14.00 -30.89
CA LYS A 5 -48.16 -12.78 -31.75
C LYS A 5 -47.58 -11.49 -31.16
N LYS A 6 -46.89 -11.53 -30.01
CA LYS A 6 -46.25 -10.33 -29.42
C LYS A 6 -44.72 -10.29 -29.46
N SER A 7 -44.06 -11.21 -30.18
CA SER A 7 -42.58 -11.25 -30.27
C SER A 7 -41.97 -10.63 -31.53
N SER A 8 -42.76 -10.02 -32.43
CA SER A 8 -42.28 -9.61 -33.77
C SER A 8 -42.09 -8.10 -33.96
N GLY A 9 -41.75 -7.35 -32.91
CA GLY A 9 -41.68 -5.88 -32.97
C GLY A 9 -40.41 -5.20 -32.47
N PHE A 10 -39.40 -5.92 -31.96
CA PHE A 10 -38.16 -5.30 -31.49
C PHE A 10 -37.12 -5.24 -32.61
N SER A 11 -37.09 -4.09 -33.25
CA SER A 11 -36.24 -3.65 -34.37
C SER A 11 -34.80 -4.17 -34.36
N LYS A 12 -34.40 -4.67 -35.54
CA LYS A 12 -33.10 -5.22 -35.97
C LYS A 12 -31.89 -4.26 -35.94
N ASN A 13 -31.95 -3.12 -35.22
CA ASN A 13 -30.95 -2.04 -35.38
C ASN A 13 -29.85 -1.94 -34.30
N ASN A 14 -29.70 -2.91 -33.39
CA ASN A 14 -28.75 -2.80 -32.26
C ASN A 14 -27.71 -3.92 -32.12
N GLN A 15 -27.50 -4.75 -33.15
CA GLN A 15 -26.65 -5.95 -33.03
C GLN A 15 -25.13 -5.71 -33.06
N ASN A 16 -24.63 -4.46 -33.10
CA ASN A 16 -23.19 -4.19 -33.26
C ASN A 16 -22.59 -3.18 -32.25
N LYS A 17 -23.10 -3.12 -31.02
CA LYS A 17 -22.42 -2.41 -29.93
C LYS A 17 -21.75 -3.44 -29.01
N LYS A 18 -20.42 -3.55 -29.04
CA LYS A 18 -19.67 -4.33 -28.04
C LYS A 18 -19.95 -3.70 -26.67
N LEU A 19 -20.79 -4.36 -25.88
CA LEU A 19 -21.10 -3.96 -24.51
C LEU A 19 -19.83 -4.03 -23.66
N THR A 20 -19.59 -3.00 -22.85
CA THR A 20 -18.50 -3.03 -21.87
C THR A 20 -18.76 -4.10 -20.80
N LYS A 21 -17.69 -4.63 -20.17
CA LYS A 21 -17.80 -5.65 -19.11
C LYS A 21 -18.79 -5.25 -18.01
N GLU A 22 -18.85 -3.97 -17.68
CA GLU A 22 -19.79 -3.41 -16.69
C GLU A 22 -21.25 -3.48 -17.17
N GLU A 23 -21.52 -3.29 -18.48
CA GLU A 23 -22.86 -3.37 -19.06
C GLU A 23 -23.37 -4.84 -19.15
N LEU A 24 -22.47 -5.78 -19.45
CA LEU A 24 -22.80 -7.22 -19.43
C LEU A 24 -23.15 -7.71 -18.02
N ILE A 25 -22.36 -7.30 -17.01
CA ILE A 25 -22.64 -7.61 -15.60
C ILE A 25 -23.98 -7.00 -15.17
N LYS A 26 -24.33 -5.79 -15.63
CA LYS A 26 -25.64 -5.18 -15.37
C LYS A 26 -26.79 -5.99 -15.96
N LEU A 27 -26.62 -6.55 -17.16
CA LEU A 27 -27.62 -7.38 -17.84
C LEU A 27 -27.79 -8.76 -17.19
N GLU A 28 -26.71 -9.35 -16.67
CA GLU A 28 -26.73 -10.65 -15.96
C GLU A 28 -27.20 -10.55 -14.50
N SER A 29 -27.08 -9.37 -13.88
CA SER A 29 -27.50 -9.19 -12.50
C SER A 29 -29.03 -9.23 -12.37
N LYS A 30 -29.56 -10.12 -11.49
CA LYS A 30 -30.97 -10.15 -11.07
C LYS A 30 -31.48 -8.73 -10.79
N PRO A 31 -32.77 -8.42 -11.06
CA PRO A 31 -33.32 -7.08 -10.86
C PRO A 31 -32.98 -6.57 -9.46
N ARG A 32 -32.15 -5.53 -9.41
CA ARG A 32 -31.66 -4.94 -8.16
C ARG A 32 -32.83 -4.41 -7.36
N ASN A 33 -33.07 -4.98 -6.18
CA ASN A 33 -34.06 -4.47 -5.26
C ASN A 33 -33.59 -3.09 -4.74
N LYS A 34 -34.18 -2.01 -5.29
CA LYS A 34 -33.84 -0.61 -4.97
C LYS A 34 -33.95 -0.32 -3.47
N ALA A 35 -34.84 -0.99 -2.74
CA ALA A 35 -34.96 -0.84 -1.28
C ALA A 35 -33.73 -1.39 -0.55
N ARG A 36 -33.20 -2.54 -0.98
CA ARG A 36 -32.01 -3.16 -0.39
C ARG A 36 -30.74 -2.34 -0.63
N GLU A 37 -30.63 -1.68 -1.78
CA GLU A 37 -29.51 -0.77 -2.07
C GLU A 37 -29.55 0.48 -1.20
N ARG A 38 -30.73 1.12 -1.08
CA ARG A 38 -30.93 2.27 -0.21
C ARG A 38 -30.60 1.93 1.24
N PHE A 39 -31.08 0.78 1.72
CA PHE A 39 -30.78 0.30 3.07
C PHE A 39 -29.26 0.16 3.30
N ARG A 40 -28.54 -0.48 2.37
CA ARG A 40 -27.08 -0.63 2.44
C ARG A 40 -26.32 0.70 2.49
N LEU A 41 -26.77 1.69 1.73
CA LEU A 41 -26.15 3.03 1.72
C LEU A 41 -26.37 3.81 3.01
N ILE A 42 -27.43 3.52 3.77
CA ILE A 42 -27.75 4.23 5.01
C ILE A 42 -27.03 3.60 6.22
N LEU A 43 -26.72 2.30 6.17
CA LEU A 43 -26.08 1.57 7.28
C LEU A 43 -24.82 2.26 7.85
N PRO A 44 -23.85 2.75 7.06
CA PRO A 44 -22.68 3.44 7.61
C PRO A 44 -23.02 4.76 8.30
N ILE A 45 -24.07 5.45 7.88
CA ILE A 45 -24.51 6.71 8.50
C ILE A 45 -25.07 6.40 9.89
N ILE A 46 -25.94 5.40 9.97
CA ILE A 46 -26.52 4.96 11.25
C ILE A 46 -25.41 4.54 12.20
N ALA A 47 -24.47 3.70 11.73
CA ALA A 47 -23.34 3.26 12.55
C ALA A 47 -22.44 4.43 12.98
N GLY A 48 -22.17 5.41 12.11
CA GLY A 48 -21.37 6.58 12.45
C GLY A 48 -22.06 7.52 13.45
N LEU A 49 -23.38 7.75 13.30
CA LEU A 49 -24.16 8.51 14.28
C LEU A 49 -24.23 7.79 15.62
N LEU A 50 -24.37 6.46 15.61
CA LEU A 50 -24.30 5.65 16.83
C LEU A 50 -22.93 5.76 17.50
N ALA A 51 -21.83 5.78 16.74
CA ALA A 51 -20.49 5.97 17.30
C ALA A 51 -20.32 7.32 17.99
N ILE A 52 -20.83 8.40 17.37
CA ILE A 52 -20.79 9.73 17.98
C ILE A 52 -21.67 9.79 19.22
N PHE A 53 -22.86 9.19 19.16
CA PHE A 53 -23.79 9.15 20.28
C PHE A 53 -23.20 8.38 21.47
N GLU A 54 -22.67 7.20 21.20
CA GLU A 54 -21.97 6.33 22.15
C GLU A 54 -20.84 7.11 22.84
N TYR A 55 -19.94 7.71 22.06
CA TYR A 55 -18.82 8.47 22.61
C TYR A 55 -19.31 9.62 23.50
N VAL A 56 -20.25 10.46 23.04
CA VAL A 56 -20.65 11.69 23.75
C VAL A 56 -21.53 11.43 24.97
N TYR A 57 -22.50 10.52 24.87
CA TYR A 57 -23.59 10.41 25.85
C TYR A 57 -23.44 9.27 26.85
N LEU A 58 -22.68 8.21 26.55
CA LEU A 58 -22.47 7.14 27.54
C LEU A 58 -21.50 7.61 28.62
N PRO A 59 -21.80 7.35 29.91
CA PRO A 59 -20.91 7.68 31.01
C PRO A 59 -19.61 6.85 30.92
N ASP A 60 -18.49 7.50 31.25
CA ASP A 60 -17.17 6.89 31.22
C ASP A 60 -16.89 6.17 32.55
N HIS A 61 -16.13 5.06 32.51
CA HIS A 61 -15.82 4.29 33.72
C HIS A 61 -14.85 5.04 34.67
N SER A 62 -13.92 5.83 34.11
CA SER A 62 -12.95 6.61 34.88
C SER A 62 -13.29 8.12 34.84
N PRO A 63 -13.58 8.76 36.00
CA PRO A 63 -13.86 10.19 36.07
C PRO A 63 -12.66 11.11 35.76
N SER A 64 -11.45 10.55 35.71
CA SER A 64 -10.19 11.27 35.47
C SER A 64 -9.72 11.20 34.01
N ALA A 65 -10.47 10.53 33.13
CA ALA A 65 -10.17 10.51 31.69
C ALA A 65 -10.35 11.92 31.10
N GLN A 66 -9.25 12.58 30.74
CA GLN A 66 -9.30 13.86 30.02
C GLN A 66 -9.79 13.63 28.59
N LYS A 67 -11.11 13.72 28.41
CA LYS A 67 -11.76 13.60 27.11
C LYS A 67 -11.49 14.86 26.30
N THR A 68 -10.80 14.71 25.18
CA THR A 68 -10.57 15.78 24.22
C THR A 68 -11.60 15.70 23.09
N ASN A 69 -11.76 16.79 22.36
CA ASN A 69 -12.64 16.87 21.18
C ASN A 69 -12.01 16.25 19.91
N LEU A 70 -10.81 15.66 19.99
CA LEU A 70 -10.08 15.17 18.82
C LEU A 70 -10.74 13.94 18.20
N TYR A 71 -11.08 12.93 19.02
CA TYR A 71 -11.75 11.74 18.53
C TYR A 71 -13.16 12.01 18.01
N ASN A 72 -13.92 12.87 18.69
CA ASN A 72 -15.23 13.32 18.20
C ASN A 72 -15.10 14.00 16.82
N GLY A 73 -14.14 14.91 16.66
CA GLY A 73 -13.83 15.53 15.37
C GLY A 73 -13.48 14.51 14.29
N PHE A 74 -12.68 13.49 14.62
CA PHE A 74 -12.34 12.40 13.72
C PHE A 74 -13.57 11.60 13.25
N LEU A 75 -14.49 11.24 14.16
CA LEU A 75 -15.75 10.56 13.80
C LEU A 75 -16.62 11.41 12.86
N TRP A 76 -16.74 12.71 13.14
CA TRP A 76 -17.44 13.65 12.25
C TRP A 76 -16.79 13.77 10.88
N ILE A 77 -15.46 13.77 10.79
CA ILE A 77 -14.73 13.77 9.52
C ILE A 77 -15.01 12.49 8.73
N LEU A 78 -14.93 11.32 9.36
CA LEU A 78 -15.24 10.04 8.69
C LEU A 78 -16.69 10.00 8.17
N LEU A 79 -17.64 10.43 9.00
CA LEU A 79 -19.04 10.50 8.63
C LEU A 79 -19.28 11.53 7.52
N GLY A 80 -18.60 12.68 7.57
CA GLY A 80 -18.65 13.73 6.55
C GLY A 80 -18.10 13.27 5.21
N ILE A 81 -16.95 12.59 5.17
CA ILE A 81 -16.38 12.01 3.95
C ILE A 81 -17.36 11.01 3.32
N TYR A 82 -17.98 10.15 4.13
CA TYR A 82 -19.00 9.21 3.65
C TYR A 82 -20.26 9.94 3.15
N GLY A 83 -20.71 10.97 3.87
CA GLY A 83 -21.86 11.80 3.50
C GLY A 83 -21.65 12.53 2.17
N ILE A 84 -20.47 13.13 1.95
CA ILE A 84 -20.10 13.77 0.69
C ILE A 84 -20.10 12.72 -0.45
N ALA A 85 -19.50 11.54 -0.22
CA ALA A 85 -19.51 10.47 -1.21
C ALA A 85 -20.93 10.01 -1.56
N LEU A 86 -21.83 9.95 -0.57
CA LEU A 86 -23.23 9.62 -0.75
C LEU A 86 -23.96 10.70 -1.56
N VAL A 87 -23.75 11.98 -1.26
CA VAL A 87 -24.36 13.09 -2.02
C VAL A 87 -23.92 13.07 -3.48
N ILE A 88 -22.63 12.85 -3.75
CA ILE A 88 -22.10 12.72 -5.11
C ILE A 88 -22.66 11.46 -5.80
N SER A 89 -22.93 10.39 -5.04
CA SER A 89 -23.50 9.15 -5.58
C SER A 89 -24.89 9.32 -6.20
N PHE A 90 -25.66 10.33 -5.79
CA PHE A 90 -26.95 10.63 -6.43
C PHE A 90 -26.78 11.16 -7.86
N LYS A 91 -25.70 11.89 -8.14
CA LYS A 91 -25.40 12.43 -9.48
C LYS A 91 -24.63 11.44 -10.35
N LYS A 92 -23.85 10.53 -9.76
CA LYS A 92 -22.95 9.63 -10.49
C LYS A 92 -23.24 8.16 -10.19
N GLU A 93 -23.90 7.48 -11.13
CA GLU A 93 -24.30 6.07 -10.96
C GLU A 93 -23.10 5.14 -10.72
N SER A 94 -21.96 5.36 -11.39
CA SER A 94 -20.74 4.56 -11.18
C SER A 94 -20.21 4.66 -9.75
N LEU A 95 -20.39 5.81 -9.08
CA LEU A 95 -19.98 5.99 -7.69
C LEU A 95 -20.98 5.30 -6.76
N ARG A 96 -22.28 5.38 -7.06
CA ARG A 96 -23.33 4.70 -6.30
C ARG A 96 -23.09 3.19 -6.23
N GLU A 97 -22.74 2.56 -7.34
CA GLU A 97 -22.48 1.12 -7.37
C GLU A 97 -21.26 0.72 -6.52
N ARG A 98 -20.17 1.49 -6.62
CA ARG A 98 -18.98 1.31 -5.78
C ARG A 98 -19.30 1.53 -4.30
N LEU A 99 -20.12 2.52 -3.99
CA LEU A 99 -20.49 2.86 -2.61
C LEU A 99 -21.42 1.81 -2.00
N VAL A 100 -22.41 1.29 -2.75
CA VAL A 100 -23.26 0.17 -2.33
C VAL A 100 -22.39 -1.06 -2.04
N TYR A 101 -21.43 -1.37 -2.91
CA TYR A 101 -20.52 -2.50 -2.73
C TYR A 101 -19.62 -2.34 -1.50
N ARG A 102 -19.06 -1.15 -1.26
CA ARG A 102 -18.17 -0.87 -0.12
C ARG A 102 -18.89 -0.51 1.18
N SER A 103 -20.20 -0.23 1.15
CA SER A 103 -20.97 0.17 2.34
C SER A 103 -20.89 -0.80 3.52
N PRO A 104 -20.91 -2.14 3.36
CA PRO A 104 -20.76 -3.04 4.50
C PRO A 104 -19.40 -2.89 5.18
N PHE A 105 -18.34 -2.62 4.41
CA PHE A 105 -17.00 -2.39 4.95
C PHE A 105 -16.95 -1.10 5.79
N TYR A 106 -17.55 0.00 5.32
CA TYR A 106 -17.62 1.24 6.11
C TYR A 106 -18.44 1.08 7.39
N THR A 107 -19.54 0.32 7.32
CA THR A 107 -20.34 -0.01 8.51
C THR A 107 -19.52 -0.81 9.52
N PHE A 108 -18.78 -1.82 9.04
CA PHE A 108 -17.90 -2.63 9.87
C PHE A 108 -16.82 -1.79 10.56
N VAL A 109 -16.23 -0.81 9.86
CA VAL A 109 -15.25 0.11 10.47
C VAL A 109 -15.86 0.90 11.63
N PHE A 110 -17.05 1.49 11.48
CA PHE A 110 -17.71 2.19 12.59
C PHE A 110 -18.07 1.27 13.75
N ILE A 111 -18.56 0.06 13.47
CA ILE A 111 -18.86 -0.94 14.51
C ILE A 111 -17.59 -1.33 15.28
N LEU A 112 -16.46 -1.50 14.58
CA LEU A 112 -15.17 -1.80 15.20
C LEU A 112 -14.74 -0.65 16.12
N LEU A 113 -14.85 0.60 15.67
CA LEU A 113 -14.54 1.79 16.47
C LEU A 113 -15.41 1.86 17.74
N ILE A 114 -16.73 1.65 17.61
CA ILE A 114 -17.66 1.57 18.75
C ILE A 114 -17.22 0.47 19.71
N THR A 115 -16.97 -0.73 19.20
CA THR A 115 -16.61 -1.89 20.03
C THR A 115 -15.33 -1.62 20.80
N TYR A 116 -14.34 -0.98 20.16
CA TYR A 116 -13.09 -0.62 20.80
C TYR A 116 -13.25 0.45 21.88
N ASP A 117 -14.00 1.53 21.62
CA ASP A 117 -14.25 2.58 22.62
C ASP A 117 -15.04 2.04 23.83
N VAL A 118 -16.07 1.22 23.57
CA VAL A 118 -16.85 0.58 24.63
C VAL A 118 -15.98 -0.34 25.49
N LEU A 119 -15.09 -1.14 24.88
CA LEU A 119 -14.21 -2.06 25.62
C LEU A 119 -13.13 -1.34 26.44
N THR A 120 -12.67 -0.17 25.98
CA THR A 120 -11.62 0.62 26.62
C THR A 120 -12.19 1.66 27.58
N LEU A 121 -12.78 2.74 27.07
CA LEU A 121 -13.25 3.90 27.83
C LEU A 121 -14.48 3.60 28.70
N LYS A 122 -15.45 2.82 28.18
CA LYS A 122 -16.76 2.66 28.84
C LYS A 122 -16.83 1.49 29.83
N THR A 123 -16.27 0.34 29.47
CA THR A 123 -16.37 -0.88 30.30
C THR A 123 -15.07 -1.26 31.00
N ALA A 124 -13.95 -0.61 30.67
CA ALA A 124 -12.62 -0.91 31.23
C ALA A 124 -12.31 -2.42 31.26
N LYS A 125 -12.75 -3.15 30.22
CA LYS A 125 -12.36 -4.56 30.04
C LYS A 125 -10.96 -4.68 29.46
N LEU A 126 -10.56 -3.66 28.71
CA LEU A 126 -9.22 -3.49 28.18
C LEU A 126 -8.54 -2.39 29.00
N ASP A 127 -7.63 -2.82 29.86
CA ASP A 127 -7.00 -1.93 30.85
C ASP A 127 -5.85 -1.11 30.27
N LEU A 128 -5.68 0.09 30.83
CA LEU A 128 -4.46 0.87 30.69
C LEU A 128 -3.30 0.17 31.42
N PRO A 129 -2.06 0.33 30.95
CA PRO A 129 -1.66 1.22 29.86
C PRO A 129 -1.71 0.54 28.48
N TYR A 130 -1.94 -0.77 28.39
CA TYR A 130 -1.79 -1.54 27.15
C TYR A 130 -2.81 -1.21 26.06
N PHE A 131 -4.04 -0.85 26.43
CA PHE A 131 -5.11 -0.57 25.47
C PHE A 131 -5.67 0.84 25.66
N PRO A 132 -4.94 1.88 25.21
CA PRO A 132 -5.43 3.25 25.26
C PRO A 132 -6.60 3.44 24.31
N TRP A 133 -7.60 4.21 24.74
CA TRP A 133 -8.71 4.62 23.86
C TRP A 133 -8.20 5.58 22.78
N ILE A 134 -8.98 5.73 21.70
CA ILE A 134 -8.52 6.39 20.47
C ILE A 134 -8.25 7.89 20.70
N ASP A 135 -9.05 8.55 21.54
CA ASP A 135 -8.81 9.96 21.88
C ASP A 135 -7.48 10.19 22.60
N LEU A 136 -7.08 9.27 23.48
CA LEU A 136 -5.79 9.35 24.18
C LEU A 136 -4.62 9.22 23.20
N ILE A 137 -4.73 8.30 22.23
CA ILE A 137 -3.74 8.15 21.15
C ILE A 137 -3.60 9.47 20.37
N PHE A 138 -4.72 10.09 19.97
CA PHE A 138 -4.68 11.37 19.25
C PHE A 138 -4.13 12.51 20.09
N ASN A 139 -4.40 12.52 21.39
CA ASN A 139 -3.83 13.52 22.28
C ASN A 139 -2.32 13.37 22.39
N SER A 140 -1.82 12.15 22.62
CA SER A 140 -0.37 11.86 22.65
C SER A 140 0.31 12.21 21.32
N MET A 141 -0.34 11.95 20.17
CA MET A 141 0.19 12.36 18.86
C MET A 141 0.28 13.88 18.70
N LYS A 142 -0.66 14.63 19.28
CA LYS A 142 -0.68 16.09 19.22
C LYS A 142 0.37 16.69 20.16
N GLU A 143 0.57 16.09 21.33
CA GLU A 143 1.57 16.47 22.31
C GLU A 143 2.98 16.29 21.74
N ASP A 144 3.29 15.10 21.19
CA ASP A 144 4.60 14.76 20.64
C ASP A 144 4.74 15.09 19.13
N GLN A 145 3.89 15.95 18.58
CA GLN A 145 3.80 16.18 17.12
C GLN A 145 5.15 16.55 16.48
N SER A 146 5.95 17.40 17.12
CA SER A 146 7.24 17.86 16.57
C SER A 146 8.21 16.69 16.42
N PHE A 147 8.29 15.86 17.45
CA PHE A 147 9.19 14.71 17.48
C PHE A 147 8.74 13.59 16.54
N LEU A 148 7.42 13.41 16.38
CA LEU A 148 6.85 12.51 15.38
C LEU A 148 7.17 12.96 13.96
N VAL A 149 7.09 14.26 13.65
CA VAL A 149 7.44 14.80 12.33
C VAL A 149 8.93 14.60 12.02
N GLU A 150 9.81 14.87 12.99
CA GLU A 150 11.24 14.60 12.84
C GLU A 150 11.53 13.11 12.61
N SER A 151 10.83 12.24 13.34
CA SER A 151 10.93 10.79 13.18
C SER A 151 10.49 10.34 11.78
N VAL A 152 9.38 10.87 11.24
CA VAL A 152 8.95 10.61 9.86
C VAL A 152 10.03 11.02 8.85
N LEU A 153 10.60 12.21 9.01
CA LEU A 153 11.61 12.73 8.09
C LEU A 153 12.88 11.88 8.12
N SER A 154 13.33 11.48 9.31
CA SER A 154 14.47 10.57 9.49
C SER A 154 14.22 9.21 8.84
N SER A 155 13.03 8.63 9.03
CA SER A 155 12.63 7.38 8.37
C SER A 155 12.60 7.49 6.86
N LEU A 156 12.02 8.56 6.32
CA LEU A 156 11.98 8.79 4.87
C LEU A 156 13.38 9.00 4.28
N LYS A 157 14.25 9.75 4.98
CA LYS A 157 15.63 9.95 4.55
C LYS A 157 16.37 8.61 4.47
N LEU A 158 16.28 7.80 5.52
CA LEU A 158 16.92 6.49 5.59
C LEU A 158 16.37 5.51 4.54
N LEU A 159 15.04 5.50 4.36
CA LEU A 159 14.36 4.68 3.36
C LEU A 159 14.82 5.03 1.95
N PHE A 160 14.76 6.30 1.56
CA PHE A 160 15.07 6.72 0.19
C PHE A 160 16.56 6.60 -0.13
N THR A 161 17.46 6.88 0.80
CA THR A 161 18.90 6.70 0.56
C THR A 161 19.23 5.23 0.28
N GLY A 162 18.79 4.31 1.14
CA GLY A 162 18.98 2.87 0.92
C GLY A 162 18.26 2.38 -0.34
N TYR A 163 17.04 2.87 -0.57
CA TYR A 163 16.27 2.48 -1.74
C TYR A 163 16.93 2.88 -3.07
N PHE A 164 17.40 4.12 -3.21
CA PHE A 164 18.00 4.55 -4.47
C PHE A 164 19.37 3.90 -4.72
N ILE A 165 20.16 3.67 -3.66
CA ILE A 165 21.44 2.96 -3.77
C ILE A 165 21.19 1.51 -4.22
N GLY A 166 20.31 0.79 -3.52
CA GLY A 166 19.95 -0.59 -3.86
C GLY A 166 19.31 -0.72 -5.25
N ALA A 167 18.43 0.20 -5.62
CA ALA A 167 17.80 0.22 -6.94
C ALA A 167 18.84 0.45 -8.05
N GLY A 168 19.73 1.44 -7.88
CA GLY A 168 20.79 1.72 -8.84
C GLY A 168 21.71 0.52 -9.05
N LEU A 169 22.23 -0.04 -7.96
CA LEU A 169 23.06 -1.24 -8.00
C LEU A 169 22.31 -2.43 -8.58
N GLY A 170 21.03 -2.60 -8.23
CA GLY A 170 20.23 -3.74 -8.68
C GLY A 170 19.92 -3.69 -10.17
N ILE A 171 19.63 -2.51 -10.71
CA ILE A 171 19.46 -2.30 -12.16
C ILE A 171 20.76 -2.60 -12.88
N VAL A 172 21.90 -2.04 -12.43
CA VAL A 172 23.19 -2.22 -13.09
C VAL A 172 23.61 -3.70 -13.08
N THR A 173 23.60 -4.32 -11.90
CA THR A 173 23.97 -5.74 -11.76
C THR A 173 23.00 -6.66 -12.50
N GLY A 174 21.69 -6.37 -12.46
CA GLY A 174 20.69 -7.14 -13.18
C GLY A 174 20.81 -7.04 -14.71
N ILE A 175 21.16 -5.86 -15.24
CA ILE A 175 21.42 -5.69 -16.69
C ILE A 175 22.67 -6.49 -17.09
N LEU A 176 23.75 -6.35 -16.33
CA LEU A 176 25.02 -7.02 -16.64
C LEU A 176 24.88 -8.55 -16.53
N ALA A 177 24.30 -9.05 -15.45
CA ALA A 177 24.09 -10.48 -15.23
C ALA A 177 23.05 -11.06 -16.20
N GLY A 178 22.01 -10.31 -16.57
CA GLY A 178 20.99 -10.79 -17.50
C GLY A 178 21.45 -10.87 -18.95
N TYR A 179 22.48 -10.10 -19.35
CA TYR A 179 22.99 -10.10 -20.73
C TYR A 179 24.32 -10.84 -20.90
N PHE A 180 25.20 -10.82 -19.90
CA PHE A 180 26.52 -11.44 -19.98
C PHE A 180 26.61 -12.70 -19.11
N ASP A 181 26.72 -13.87 -19.74
CA ASP A 181 26.86 -15.16 -19.03
C ASP A 181 28.02 -15.20 -18.03
N LYS A 182 29.13 -14.53 -18.36
CA LYS A 182 30.29 -14.42 -17.46
C LYS A 182 29.95 -13.72 -16.15
N VAL A 183 29.13 -12.66 -16.22
CA VAL A 183 28.70 -11.93 -15.02
C VAL A 183 27.65 -12.75 -14.28
N ASN A 184 26.72 -13.37 -15.01
CA ASN A 184 25.70 -14.25 -14.43
C ASN A 184 26.32 -15.39 -13.62
N TYR A 185 27.37 -16.03 -14.13
CA TYR A 185 28.09 -17.10 -13.45
C TYR A 185 28.55 -16.72 -12.02
N TRP A 186 29.01 -15.48 -11.84
CA TRP A 186 29.44 -15.00 -10.52
C TRP A 186 28.29 -14.48 -9.66
N VAL A 187 27.26 -13.88 -10.26
CA VAL A 187 26.14 -13.26 -9.53
C VAL A 187 25.09 -14.29 -9.10
N ASP A 188 24.82 -15.29 -9.92
CA ASP A 188 23.77 -16.30 -9.71
C ASP A 188 23.93 -17.08 -8.37
N PRO A 189 25.14 -17.52 -7.94
CA PRO A 189 25.31 -18.14 -6.63
C PRO A 189 24.89 -17.23 -5.46
N PHE A 190 25.19 -15.93 -5.53
CA PHE A 190 24.78 -14.98 -4.50
C PHE A 190 23.27 -14.77 -4.49
N LEU A 191 22.63 -14.71 -5.67
CA LEU A 191 21.17 -14.60 -5.76
C LEU A 191 20.48 -15.85 -5.21
N LYS A 192 21.00 -17.04 -5.50
CA LYS A 192 20.48 -18.31 -4.96
C LYS A 192 20.67 -18.43 -3.45
N LEU A 193 21.80 -17.94 -2.92
CA LEU A 193 22.09 -17.94 -1.48
C LEU A 193 21.24 -16.91 -0.72
N LEU A 194 21.17 -15.68 -1.22
CA LEU A 194 20.48 -14.58 -0.55
C LEU A 194 18.97 -14.62 -0.75
N GLY A 195 18.46 -15.26 -1.81
CA GLY A 195 17.04 -15.23 -2.14
C GLY A 195 16.11 -15.84 -1.09
N PRO A 196 16.43 -16.99 -0.47
CA PRO A 196 15.61 -17.56 0.59
C PRO A 196 15.71 -16.81 1.93
N ILE A 197 16.78 -16.05 2.16
CA ILE A 197 17.08 -15.44 3.46
C ILE A 197 16.53 -14.01 3.48
N PRO A 198 15.58 -13.68 4.38
CA PRO A 198 15.11 -12.31 4.55
C PRO A 198 16.27 -11.35 4.81
N THR A 199 16.24 -10.17 4.21
CA THR A 199 17.33 -9.20 4.41
C THR A 199 17.44 -8.73 5.86
N THR A 200 16.34 -8.78 6.61
CA THR A 200 16.29 -8.48 8.05
C THR A 200 17.12 -9.45 8.90
N THR A 201 17.35 -10.69 8.44
CA THR A 201 18.19 -11.67 9.15
C THR A 201 19.64 -11.19 9.29
N TRP A 202 20.10 -10.34 8.37
CA TRP A 202 21.47 -9.83 8.38
C TRP A 202 21.69 -8.66 9.35
N ILE A 203 20.64 -8.14 9.99
CA ILE A 203 20.73 -6.98 10.89
C ILE A 203 21.81 -7.13 11.97
N PRO A 204 21.86 -8.23 12.76
CA PRO A 204 22.85 -8.34 13.83
C PRO A 204 24.29 -8.28 13.31
N VAL A 205 24.57 -8.99 12.21
CA VAL A 205 25.90 -9.04 11.60
C VAL A 205 26.29 -7.67 11.06
N VAL A 206 25.38 -7.01 10.34
CA VAL A 206 25.65 -5.71 9.74
C VAL A 206 25.83 -4.64 10.82
N MET A 207 25.03 -4.66 11.89
CA MET A 207 25.15 -3.66 12.96
C MET A 207 26.47 -3.77 13.73
N VAL A 208 27.04 -4.96 13.86
CA VAL A 208 28.36 -5.15 14.49
C VAL A 208 29.50 -4.70 13.57
N LEU A 209 29.36 -4.91 12.26
CA LEU A 209 30.39 -4.57 11.27
C LEU A 209 30.31 -3.12 10.78
N ALA A 210 29.16 -2.48 10.94
CA ALA A 210 28.94 -1.12 10.44
C ALA A 210 29.72 -0.12 11.29
N ILE A 211 30.43 0.78 10.60
CA ILE A 211 31.11 1.92 11.22
C ILE A 211 30.11 2.87 11.89
N ASN A 212 28.90 2.95 11.33
CA ASN A 212 27.79 3.75 11.84
C ASN A 212 26.46 3.03 11.61
N LEU A 213 25.57 3.02 12.60
CA LEU A 213 24.27 2.35 12.56
C LEU A 213 23.39 2.86 11.40
N PHE A 214 23.53 4.15 11.04
CA PHE A 214 22.86 4.73 9.87
C PHE A 214 23.32 4.06 8.57
N GLN A 215 24.63 3.83 8.40
CA GLN A 215 25.17 3.17 7.21
C GLN A 215 24.80 1.69 7.17
N GLY A 216 24.80 1.02 8.33
CA GLY A 216 24.35 -0.37 8.45
C GLY A 216 22.90 -0.53 8.01
N ALA A 217 22.01 0.35 8.48
CA ALA A 217 20.61 0.34 8.05
C ALA A 217 20.45 0.60 6.55
N ILE A 218 21.17 1.59 5.98
CA ILE A 218 21.20 1.85 4.53
C ILE A 218 21.62 0.60 3.77
N PHE A 219 22.64 -0.12 4.23
CA PHE A 219 23.13 -1.33 3.57
C PHE A 219 22.06 -2.41 3.50
N ILE A 220 21.34 -2.66 4.60
CA ILE A 220 20.31 -3.71 4.67
C ILE A 220 19.11 -3.37 3.79
N ILE A 221 18.68 -2.11 3.81
CA ILE A 221 17.63 -1.61 2.92
C ILE A 221 18.09 -1.77 1.46
N SER A 222 19.31 -1.34 1.16
CA SER A 222 19.91 -1.45 -0.18
C SER A 222 19.98 -2.90 -0.64
N LEU A 223 20.35 -3.84 0.23
CA LEU A 223 20.47 -5.26 -0.08
C LEU A 223 19.12 -5.86 -0.49
N GLY A 224 18.04 -5.52 0.21
CA GLY A 224 16.69 -6.03 -0.12
C GLY A 224 16.15 -5.48 -1.43
N VAL A 225 16.42 -4.20 -1.70
CA VAL A 225 16.05 -3.54 -2.95
C VAL A 225 16.89 -4.05 -4.11
N TRP A 226 18.21 -4.19 -3.89
CA TRP A 226 19.15 -4.75 -4.85
C TRP A 226 18.69 -6.13 -5.29
N PHE A 227 18.45 -7.04 -4.35
CA PHE A 227 18.04 -8.41 -4.66
C PHE A 227 16.77 -8.46 -5.53
N SER A 228 15.71 -7.78 -5.09
CA SER A 228 14.42 -7.75 -5.78
C SER A 228 14.53 -7.13 -7.18
N THR A 229 15.34 -6.08 -7.32
CA THR A 229 15.51 -5.35 -8.58
C THR A 229 16.39 -6.12 -9.55
N THR A 230 17.50 -6.71 -9.08
CA THR A 230 18.41 -7.55 -9.86
C THR A 230 17.68 -8.73 -10.45
N LEU A 231 16.96 -9.50 -9.62
CA LEU A 231 16.27 -10.70 -10.05
C LEU A 231 15.17 -10.39 -11.09
N ALA A 232 14.39 -9.33 -10.86
CA ALA A 232 13.36 -8.91 -11.81
C ALA A 232 13.96 -8.42 -13.14
N THR A 233 15.11 -7.74 -13.09
CA THR A 233 15.82 -7.25 -14.28
C THR A 233 16.37 -8.40 -15.11
N ILE A 234 17.05 -9.38 -14.48
CA ILE A 234 17.55 -10.60 -15.14
C ILE A 234 16.38 -11.33 -15.82
N THR A 235 15.30 -11.55 -15.07
CA THR A 235 14.08 -12.19 -15.59
C THR A 235 13.48 -11.38 -16.76
N GLY A 236 13.54 -10.05 -16.73
CA GLY A 236 13.10 -9.20 -17.83
C GLY A 236 13.92 -9.37 -19.10
N ILE A 237 15.22 -9.55 -18.98
CA ILE A 237 16.13 -9.71 -20.12
C ILE A 237 16.00 -11.12 -20.71
N HIS A 238 15.94 -12.16 -19.88
CA HIS A 238 15.78 -13.55 -20.34
C HIS A 238 14.43 -13.84 -21.00
N ASN A 239 13.40 -13.04 -20.72
CA ASN A 239 12.08 -13.18 -21.36
C ASN A 239 11.99 -12.58 -22.78
N VAL A 240 13.05 -11.93 -23.26
CA VAL A 240 13.08 -11.36 -24.60
C VAL A 240 13.29 -12.48 -25.61
N ASP A 241 12.48 -12.49 -26.69
CA ASP A 241 12.62 -13.45 -27.78
C ASP A 241 14.02 -13.32 -28.43
N PRO A 242 14.82 -14.42 -28.48
CA PRO A 242 16.12 -14.44 -29.14
C PRO A 242 16.11 -13.87 -30.56
N ALA A 243 14.99 -14.02 -31.30
CA ALA A 243 14.85 -13.51 -32.65
C ALA A 243 15.08 -11.99 -32.77
N TYR A 244 14.75 -11.20 -31.73
CA TYR A 244 15.05 -9.76 -31.73
C TYR A 244 16.55 -9.48 -31.67
N TYR A 245 17.30 -10.28 -30.92
CA TYR A 245 18.76 -10.13 -30.83
C TYR A 245 19.42 -10.56 -32.15
N GLU A 246 19.00 -11.68 -32.72
CA GLU A 246 19.51 -12.17 -34.01
C GLU A 246 19.24 -11.18 -35.14
N ALA A 247 18.00 -10.69 -35.27
CA ALA A 247 17.63 -9.71 -36.28
C ALA A 247 18.48 -8.43 -36.18
N ALA A 248 18.68 -7.91 -34.97
CA ALA A 248 19.51 -6.72 -34.79
C ALA A 248 21.00 -6.98 -35.08
N GLN A 249 21.53 -8.16 -34.75
CA GLN A 249 22.89 -8.55 -35.13
C GLN A 249 23.05 -8.64 -36.65
N THR A 250 22.07 -9.16 -37.40
CA THR A 250 22.11 -9.17 -38.87
C THR A 250 22.13 -7.78 -39.49
N LEU A 251 21.59 -6.78 -38.79
CA LEU A 251 21.63 -5.36 -39.18
C LEU A 251 22.91 -4.64 -38.72
N GLY A 252 23.88 -5.37 -38.15
CA GLY A 252 25.16 -4.82 -37.71
C GLY A 252 25.14 -4.15 -36.33
N ALA A 253 24.14 -4.42 -35.49
CA ALA A 253 24.07 -3.84 -34.16
C ALA A 253 25.21 -4.34 -33.25
N THR A 254 25.85 -3.41 -32.55
CA THR A 254 26.88 -3.73 -31.55
C THR A 254 26.26 -4.23 -30.23
N ASN A 255 27.04 -4.93 -29.39
CA ASN A 255 26.57 -5.41 -28.08
C ASN A 255 25.97 -4.31 -27.19
N SER A 256 26.56 -3.11 -27.19
CA SER A 256 26.04 -1.96 -26.43
C SER A 256 24.66 -1.53 -26.94
N GLU A 257 24.45 -1.61 -28.25
CA GLU A 257 23.16 -1.31 -28.88
C GLU A 257 22.12 -2.39 -28.60
N LEU A 258 22.50 -3.67 -28.62
CA LEU A 258 21.62 -4.77 -28.23
C LEU A 258 21.13 -4.60 -26.79
N VAL A 259 22.03 -4.28 -25.86
CA VAL A 259 21.66 -4.01 -24.46
C VAL A 259 20.74 -2.79 -24.35
N ARG A 260 21.14 -1.64 -24.90
CA ARG A 260 20.41 -0.38 -24.71
C ARG A 260 19.09 -0.31 -25.47
N LYS A 261 19.04 -0.83 -26.70
CA LYS A 261 17.89 -0.71 -27.60
C LYS A 261 16.91 -1.87 -27.47
N ILE A 262 17.36 -3.06 -27.06
CA ILE A 262 16.52 -4.26 -26.98
C ILE A 262 16.36 -4.70 -25.54
N ALA A 263 17.45 -5.11 -24.87
CA ALA A 263 17.39 -5.71 -23.54
C ALA A 263 16.75 -4.78 -22.51
N ILE A 264 17.27 -3.56 -22.35
CA ILE A 264 16.76 -2.59 -21.36
C ILE A 264 15.32 -2.17 -21.68
N LYS A 265 15.00 -1.90 -22.95
CA LYS A 265 13.65 -1.46 -23.34
C LYS A 265 12.60 -2.53 -23.10
N SER A 266 12.91 -3.78 -23.45
CA SER A 266 12.01 -4.91 -23.25
C SER A 266 11.89 -5.29 -21.77
N ALA A 267 12.99 -5.22 -21.01
CA ALA A 267 13.02 -5.51 -19.57
C ALA A 267 12.43 -4.39 -18.71
N THR A 268 12.22 -3.17 -19.23
CA THR A 268 11.73 -2.00 -18.48
C THR A 268 10.51 -2.31 -17.60
N PRO A 269 9.45 -3.00 -18.07
CA PRO A 269 8.31 -3.35 -17.23
C PRO A 269 8.65 -4.27 -16.06
N ASN A 270 9.62 -5.16 -16.23
CA ASN A 270 10.07 -6.07 -15.18
C ASN A 270 11.00 -5.34 -14.19
N ILE A 271 11.86 -4.44 -14.67
CA ILE A 271 12.65 -3.54 -13.81
C ILE A 271 11.71 -2.77 -12.86
N PHE A 272 10.65 -2.15 -13.39
CA PHE A 272 9.67 -1.43 -12.57
C PHE A 272 8.90 -2.33 -11.60
N GLN A 273 8.64 -3.59 -11.95
CA GLN A 273 8.07 -4.57 -11.01
C GLN A 273 9.06 -4.88 -9.88
N GLY A 274 10.34 -5.07 -10.21
CA GLY A 274 11.43 -5.24 -9.24
C GLY A 274 11.56 -4.06 -8.29
N LEU A 275 11.47 -2.83 -8.80
CA LEU A 275 11.47 -1.61 -7.99
C LEU A 275 10.28 -1.54 -7.01
N ILE A 276 9.08 -1.95 -7.45
CA ILE A 276 7.89 -2.00 -6.56
C ILE A 276 8.06 -3.06 -5.47
N ALA A 277 8.53 -4.25 -5.84
CA ALA A 277 8.83 -5.31 -4.88
C ALA A 277 9.94 -4.87 -3.91
N GLY A 278 10.99 -4.24 -4.43
CA GLY A 278 12.09 -3.68 -3.68
C GLY A 278 11.64 -2.62 -2.67
N MET A 279 10.68 -1.76 -3.01
CA MET A 279 10.12 -0.80 -2.06
C MET A 279 9.42 -1.48 -0.87
N SER A 280 8.71 -2.58 -1.13
CA SER A 280 8.07 -3.36 -0.06
C SER A 280 9.13 -4.01 0.85
N ALA A 281 10.20 -4.54 0.27
CA ALA A 281 11.35 -5.06 1.01
C ALA A 281 12.08 -3.96 1.81
N ALA A 282 12.24 -2.78 1.23
CA ALA A 282 12.87 -1.61 1.85
C ALA A 282 12.09 -1.14 3.08
N CYS A 283 10.76 -1.00 2.97
CA CYS A 283 9.88 -0.67 4.09
C CYS A 283 10.02 -1.67 5.24
N ASN A 284 10.04 -2.97 4.94
CA ASN A 284 10.18 -4.00 5.96
C ASN A 284 11.56 -3.94 6.63
N ALA A 285 12.63 -3.87 5.84
CA ALA A 285 13.99 -3.73 6.34
C ALA A 285 14.19 -2.47 7.20
N LEU A 286 13.59 -1.34 6.78
CA LEU A 286 13.64 -0.07 7.50
C LEU A 286 13.07 -0.21 8.91
N ILE A 287 11.85 -0.75 9.07
CA ILE A 287 11.21 -0.89 10.38
C ILE A 287 12.14 -1.66 11.32
N VAL A 288 12.61 -2.83 10.88
CA VAL A 288 13.42 -3.69 11.75
C VAL A 288 14.77 -3.04 12.06
N ALA A 289 15.37 -2.32 11.10
CA ALA A 289 16.61 -1.58 11.33
C ALA A 289 16.45 -0.41 12.32
N GLU A 290 15.35 0.34 12.23
CA GLU A 290 15.04 1.42 13.18
C GLU A 290 14.72 0.91 14.57
N MET A 291 14.04 -0.25 14.68
CA MET A 291 13.72 -0.83 15.98
C MET A 291 14.93 -1.38 16.73
N LEU A 292 15.96 -1.83 16.01
CA LEU A 292 17.10 -2.56 16.60
C LEU A 292 18.42 -1.79 16.63
N GLY A 293 18.56 -0.69 15.90
CA GLY A 293 19.84 0.01 15.88
C GLY A 293 19.77 1.51 15.63
N VAL A 294 18.98 2.01 14.68
CA VAL A 294 19.05 3.44 14.38
C VAL A 294 18.45 4.27 15.52
N GLU A 295 19.18 5.28 16.01
CA GLU A 295 18.75 6.16 17.11
C GLU A 295 17.72 7.23 16.70
N SER A 296 17.07 7.07 15.54
CA SER A 296 16.06 8.00 15.04
C SER A 296 15.13 7.29 14.06
N GLY A 297 13.89 7.77 13.96
CA GLY A 297 12.87 7.20 13.07
C GLY A 297 11.64 6.73 13.82
N LEU A 298 10.60 6.40 13.07
CA LEU A 298 9.33 5.94 13.63
C LEU A 298 9.47 4.58 14.33
N GLY A 299 10.27 3.65 13.79
CA GLY A 299 10.54 2.36 14.43
C GLY A 299 11.26 2.51 15.77
N TRP A 300 12.23 3.42 15.84
CA TRP A 300 12.93 3.75 17.08
C TRP A 300 11.99 4.39 18.10
N TYR A 301 11.15 5.35 17.68
CA TYR A 301 10.16 5.99 18.55
C TYR A 301 9.18 4.98 19.16
N ILE A 302 8.72 4.00 18.37
CA ILE A 302 7.84 2.92 18.84
C ILE A 302 8.52 2.12 19.96
N THR A 303 9.77 1.68 19.75
CA THR A 303 10.54 0.94 20.76
C THR A 303 10.79 1.78 22.01
N TRP A 304 11.11 3.06 21.83
CA TRP A 304 11.34 4.00 22.94
C TRP A 304 10.08 4.15 23.80
N LYS A 305 8.95 4.53 23.21
CA LYS A 305 7.68 4.73 23.94
C LYS A 305 7.15 3.43 24.56
N SER A 306 7.32 2.30 23.88
CA SER A 306 6.99 0.99 24.45
C SER A 306 7.83 0.67 25.70
N SER A 307 9.09 1.09 25.75
CA SER A 307 9.97 0.86 26.90
C SER A 307 9.55 1.68 28.13
N TRP A 308 8.91 2.83 27.93
CA TRP A 308 8.34 3.69 28.98
C TRP A 308 6.88 3.36 29.32
N ALA A 309 6.33 2.27 28.74
CA ALA A 309 4.91 1.90 28.86
C ALA A 309 3.92 3.00 28.42
N ASP A 310 4.36 3.95 27.60
CA ASP A 310 3.52 4.97 26.97
C ASP A 310 2.96 4.41 25.65
N TYR A 311 2.02 3.48 25.78
CA TYR A 311 1.41 2.82 24.63
C TYR A 311 0.55 3.77 23.78
N SER A 312 0.03 4.85 24.36
CA SER A 312 -0.74 5.87 23.63
C SER A 312 0.10 6.52 22.54
N ALA A 313 1.29 7.00 22.90
CA ALA A 313 2.25 7.54 21.94
C ALA A 313 2.76 6.47 20.97
N MET A 314 3.03 5.24 21.47
CA MET A 314 3.47 4.11 20.64
C MET A 314 2.47 3.79 19.52
N TYR A 315 1.19 3.62 19.83
CA TYR A 315 0.15 3.36 18.82
C TYR A 315 0.00 4.53 17.85
N GLY A 316 0.14 5.76 18.33
CA GLY A 316 0.16 6.96 17.50
C GLY A 316 1.25 6.90 16.43
N ALA A 317 2.47 6.52 16.81
CA ALA A 317 3.57 6.33 15.88
C ALA A 317 3.35 5.16 14.91
N ILE A 318 2.74 4.05 15.35
CA ILE A 318 2.37 2.93 14.47
C ILE A 318 1.38 3.38 13.38
N ILE A 319 0.37 4.17 13.75
CA ILE A 319 -0.60 4.74 12.79
C ILE A 319 0.13 5.64 11.78
N LEU A 320 1.01 6.51 12.26
CA LEU A 320 1.76 7.44 11.42
C LEU A 320 2.72 6.71 10.46
N LEU A 321 3.36 5.63 10.94
CA LEU A 321 4.18 4.73 10.13
C LEU A 321 3.37 4.06 9.03
N ALA A 322 2.21 3.50 9.37
CA ALA A 322 1.32 2.88 8.39
C ALA A 322 0.88 3.87 7.31
N ILE A 323 0.49 5.09 7.69
CA ILE A 323 0.11 6.17 6.76
C ILE A 323 1.30 6.50 5.84
N THR A 324 2.49 6.69 6.41
CA THR A 324 3.70 7.03 5.66
C THR A 324 4.01 5.96 4.60
N PHE A 325 3.98 4.68 4.97
CA PHE A 325 4.26 3.58 4.05
C PHE A 325 3.19 3.39 2.98
N ILE A 326 1.92 3.61 3.32
CA ILE A 326 0.84 3.61 2.34
C ILE A 326 1.07 4.73 1.32
N LEU A 327 1.42 5.94 1.76
CA LEU A 327 1.69 7.06 0.88
C LEU A 327 2.87 6.79 -0.05
N VAL A 328 4.00 6.30 0.49
CA VAL A 328 5.18 5.93 -0.32
C VAL A 328 4.82 4.88 -1.37
N ASN A 329 4.08 3.83 -0.98
CA ASN A 329 3.65 2.77 -1.89
C ASN A 329 2.69 3.27 -2.99
N ILE A 330 1.79 4.21 -2.67
CA ILE A 330 0.90 4.82 -3.67
C ILE A 330 1.72 5.65 -4.66
N ILE A 331 2.67 6.45 -4.17
CA ILE A 331 3.52 7.31 -4.99
C ILE A 331 4.32 6.45 -5.98
N ILE A 332 5.01 5.41 -5.52
CA ILE A 332 5.83 4.58 -6.41
C ILE A 332 4.99 3.83 -7.44
N LYS A 333 3.81 3.30 -7.07
CA LYS A 333 2.89 2.65 -8.02
C LYS A 333 2.39 3.64 -9.07
N LYS A 334 2.13 4.89 -8.69
CA LYS A 334 1.71 5.95 -9.61
C LYS A 334 2.83 6.32 -10.59
N ILE A 335 4.07 6.45 -10.11
CA ILE A 335 5.25 6.70 -10.94
C ILE A 335 5.43 5.56 -11.95
N SER A 336 5.43 4.31 -11.49
CA SER A 336 5.57 3.13 -12.33
C SER A 336 4.48 3.04 -13.40
N LYS A 337 3.20 3.24 -13.01
CA LYS A 337 2.08 3.24 -13.96
C LYS A 337 2.23 4.32 -15.03
N ASN A 338 2.74 5.51 -14.66
CA ASN A 338 2.97 6.59 -15.61
C ASN A 338 4.11 6.27 -16.58
N ALA A 339 5.21 5.69 -16.10
CA ALA A 339 6.34 5.28 -16.93
C ALA A 339 5.97 4.15 -17.92
N LEU A 340 5.05 3.25 -17.52
CA LEU A 340 4.61 2.10 -18.33
C LEU A 340 3.33 2.36 -19.14
N LYS A 341 2.89 3.62 -19.30
CA LYS A 341 1.69 3.97 -20.07
C LYS A 341 1.68 3.40 -21.49
N TRP A 342 2.85 3.36 -22.13
CA TRP A 342 3.00 2.86 -23.51
C TRP A 342 2.62 1.38 -23.65
N ARG A 343 2.77 0.57 -22.61
CA ARG A 343 2.38 -0.86 -22.61
C ARG A 343 0.89 -1.07 -22.31
N SER A 344 0.29 -0.18 -21.51
CA SER A 344 -1.15 -0.22 -21.18
C SER A 344 -2.05 0.11 -22.37
N GLY A 345 -1.51 0.58 -23.51
CA GLY A 345 -2.26 0.81 -24.73
C GLY A 345 -2.59 -0.45 -25.54
N GLY A 346 -1.91 -1.58 -25.28
CA GLY A 346 -2.14 -2.85 -25.98
C GLY A 346 -3.07 -3.83 -25.25
N ALA A 347 -3.25 -3.67 -23.94
CA ALA A 347 -4.23 -4.44 -23.18
C ALA A 347 -5.57 -3.70 -23.24
N VAL A 348 -6.44 -4.17 -24.15
CA VAL A 348 -7.84 -3.76 -24.26
C VAL A 348 -8.47 -3.73 -22.86
N ARG A 349 -9.01 -2.56 -22.50
CA ARG A 349 -9.67 -2.27 -21.22
C ARG A 349 -10.95 -3.07 -21.01
#